data_AF-A0AAJ3ZJI7-F1
#
_entry.id   AF-A0AAJ3ZJI7-F1
#
_cell.length_a   1.000
_cell.length_b   1.000
_cell.length_c   1.000
_cell.angle_alpha   90.00
_cell.angle_beta   90.00
_cell.angle_gamma   90.00
#
_symmetry.space_group_name_H-M   'P 1'
#
loop_
_entity.id
_entity.type
_entity.pdbx_description
1 polymer ?
#
loop_
_entity_poly.entity_id
_entity_poly.type
_entity_poly.pdbx_seq_one_letter_code
_entity_poly.pdbx_strand_id
1 'polypeptide(L)' 'MLDFNQVYNPYWVYNQKYSCSIVSYKNTLSRPISVGVKKIRTDEI' A
#
# COMPACT_ATOMS: atom_id res chain seq x y z
N MET A 1 11.77 15.50 -1.86
CA MET A 1 12.38 14.22 -1.42
C MET A 1 11.27 13.19 -1.37
N LEU A 2 11.47 11.99 -1.93
CA LEU A 2 10.52 10.89 -1.84
C LEU A 2 10.93 10.00 -0.66
N ASP A 3 10.04 9.83 0.32
CA ASP A 3 10.31 9.07 1.55
C ASP A 3 9.35 7.89 1.67
N PHE A 4 9.86 6.67 1.45
CA PHE A 4 9.06 5.45 1.53
C PHE A 4 8.64 5.10 2.97
N ASN A 5 9.20 5.72 4.00
CA ASN A 5 8.78 5.48 5.38
C ASN A 5 7.38 6.04 5.68
N GLN A 6 6.93 7.02 4.88
CA GLN A 6 5.63 7.70 5.07
C GLN A 6 4.52 7.13 4.17
N VAL A 7 4.74 6.00 3.49
CA VAL A 7 3.71 5.39 2.64
C VAL A 7 2.65 4.68 3.48
N TYR A 8 1.41 4.83 3.03
CA TYR A 8 0.23 4.25 3.67
C TYR A 8 -0.61 3.48 2.65
N ASN A 9 -1.38 2.50 3.14
CA ASN A 9 -2.29 1.75 2.29
C ASN A 9 -3.52 2.59 1.93
N PRO A 10 -4.04 2.47 0.70
CA PRO A 10 -5.33 3.06 0.33
C PRO A 10 -6.47 2.55 1.23
N TYR A 11 -7.51 3.37 1.42
CA TYR A 11 -8.62 3.03 2.32
C TYR A 11 -9.39 1.76 1.95
N TRP A 12 -9.45 1.39 0.66
CA TRP A 12 -10.13 0.17 0.21
C TRP A 12 -9.56 -1.10 0.86
N VAL A 13 -8.28 -1.06 1.26
CA VAL A 13 -7.60 -2.16 1.96
C VAL A 13 -8.23 -2.42 3.33
N TYR A 14 -8.72 -1.38 4.00
CA TYR A 14 -9.36 -1.48 5.32
C TYR A 14 -10.88 -1.60 5.23
N ASN A 15 -11.49 -1.04 4.18
CA ASN A 15 -12.94 -1.08 4.00
C ASN A 15 -13.30 -1.03 2.51
N GLN A 16 -13.93 -2.11 2.02
CA GLN A 16 -14.28 -2.27 0.59
C GLN A 16 -15.33 -1.28 0.08
N LYS A 17 -15.96 -0.46 0.94
CA LYS A 17 -16.87 0.62 0.51
C LYS A 17 -16.16 1.72 -0.27
N TYR A 18 -14.84 1.84 -0.13
CA TYR A 18 -14.03 2.84 -0.82
C TYR A 18 -13.50 2.30 -2.15
N SER A 19 -13.49 3.15 -3.18
CA SER A 19 -12.99 2.79 -4.50
C SER A 19 -11.47 2.58 -4.51
N CYS A 20 -11.01 1.61 -5.31
CA CYS A 20 -9.60 1.39 -5.57
C CYS A 20 -9.13 2.30 -6.71
N SER A 21 -8.11 3.12 -6.45
CA SER A 21 -7.45 3.90 -7.50
C SER A 21 -6.53 3.01 -8.32
N ILE A 22 -6.80 2.90 -9.62
CA ILE A 22 -5.95 2.15 -10.54
C ILE A 22 -4.65 2.93 -10.78
N VAL A 23 -3.50 2.29 -10.53
CA VAL A 23 -2.17 2.87 -10.77
C VAL A 23 -1.69 2.62 -12.19
N SER A 24 -0.99 3.58 -12.79
CA SER A 24 -0.38 3.39 -14.11
C SER A 24 0.78 2.40 -14.04
N TYR A 25 0.95 1.56 -15.06
CA TYR A 25 2.02 0.57 -15.15
C TYR A 25 3.43 1.19 -14.95
N LYS A 26 3.64 2.41 -15.45
CA LYS A 26 4.92 3.14 -15.32
C LYS A 26 5.33 3.46 -13.87
N ASN A 27 4.41 3.34 -12.91
CA ASN A 27 4.68 3.57 -11.48
C ASN A 27 5.06 2.28 -10.75
N THR A 28 5.19 1.16 -11.46
CA THR A 28 5.65 -0.11 -10.88
C THR A 28 7.15 -0.05 -10.64
N LEU A 29 7.57 -0.34 -9.42
CA LEU A 29 8.97 -0.45 -9.06
C LEU A 29 9.39 -1.92 -9.12
N SER A 30 10.53 -2.23 -9.74
CA SER A 30 11.05 -3.60 -9.84
C SER A 30 11.73 -4.09 -8.56
N ARG A 31 11.96 -3.20 -7.60
CA ARG A 31 12.63 -3.49 -6.33
C ARG A 31 11.62 -3.56 -5.19
N PRO A 32 11.84 -4.45 -4.20
CA PRO A 32 11.01 -4.50 -3.02
C PRO A 32 11.19 -3.25 -2.16
N ILE A 33 10.11 -2.82 -1.50
CA ILE A 33 10.10 -1.77 -0.48
C ILE A 33 9.67 -2.40 0.84
N SER A 34 10.58 -2.46 1.80
CA SER A 34 10.38 -3.14 3.10
C SER A 34 10.02 -2.20 4.25
N VAL A 35 9.54 -0.98 3.93
CA VAL A 35 9.18 0.07 4.90
C VAL A 35 7.74 0.54 4.67
N GLY A 36 7.18 1.27 5.64
CA GLY A 36 5.80 1.78 5.61
C GLY A 36 4.80 0.91 6.37
N VAL A 37 3.52 1.24 6.24
CA VAL A 37 2.44 0.57 7.00
C VAL A 37 2.01 -0.73 6.32
N LYS A 38 2.31 -1.89 6.92
CA LYS A 38 1.80 -3.19 6.48
C LYS A 38 0.35 -3.37 6.94
N LYS A 39 -0.52 -3.88 6.05
CA LYS A 39 -1.84 -4.37 6.49
C LYS A 39 -1.63 -5.62 7.34
N ILE A 40 -2.02 -5.54 8.61
CA ILE A 40 -2.08 -6.70 9.50
C ILE A 40 -3.21 -7.60 8.99
N ARG A 41 -2.89 -8.87 8.76
CA ARG A 41 -3.91 -9.87 8.48
C ARG A 41 -4.28 -10.56 9.80
N THR A 42 -5.55 -10.93 9.96
CA THR A 42 -6.06 -11.48 11.23
C THR A 42 -5.45 -12.84 11.59
N ASP A 43 -4.87 -13.54 10.61
CA ASP A 43 -4.12 -14.80 10.74
C ASP A 43 -2.70 -14.62 11.33
N GLU A 44 -2.22 -13.40 11.50
CA GLU A 44 -0.90 -13.08 12.08
C GLU A 44 -0.98 -12.66 13.57
N ILE A 45 -2.13 -12.87 14.23
CA ILE A 45 -2.38 -12.58 15.67
C ILE A 45 -2.51 -13.90 16.45
#